data_AF-A0A7W3N3D1-F1
#
_entry.id   AF-A0A7W3N3D1-F1
#
_cell.length_a   1.000
_cell.length_b   1.000
_cell.length_c   1.000
_cell.angle_alpha   90.00
_cell.angle_beta   90.00
_cell.angle_gamma   90.00
#
_symmetry.space_group_name_H-M   'P 1'
#
loop_
_entity.id
_entity.type
_entity.pdbx_description
1 polymer ?
#
loop_
_entity_poly.entity_id
_entity_poly.type
_entity_poly.pdbx_seq_one_letter_code
_entity_poly.pdbx_strand_id
1 'polypeptide(L)'
;MSRKYEGWAQQHPTKTLIDPDEGPVEIDVEMVPLMEALWANGYTTIMSCQDIGESILTGGTAIPEHLWEKTAAFYKGAAWLKVPADDGIELMKLFEPIFRPGEWLAQVPIMPGGLCSWASIHFPREQIGEAVALLEARLASGTTAV
;
A
#
# COMPACT_ATOMS: atom_id res chain seq x y z
N MET A 1 -16.19 -2.74 15.65
CA MET A 1 -15.97 -3.51 14.41
C MET A 1 -16.56 -2.70 13.25
N SER A 2 -15.69 -2.13 12.43
CA SER A 2 -16.07 -1.26 11.30
C SER A 2 -16.64 -2.11 10.15
N ARG A 3 -17.86 -1.78 9.71
CA ARG A 3 -18.59 -2.42 8.59
C ARG A 3 -17.96 -2.22 7.20
N LYS A 4 -16.73 -1.69 7.10
CA LYS A 4 -16.15 -1.23 5.83
C LYS A 4 -15.67 -2.35 4.87
N TYR A 5 -15.74 -3.62 5.27
CA TYR A 5 -15.12 -4.73 4.52
C TYR A 5 -16.01 -5.98 4.34
N GLU A 6 -17.32 -5.90 4.56
CA GLU A 6 -18.22 -7.04 4.29
C GLU A 6 -18.19 -7.40 2.79
N GLY A 7 -17.61 -8.55 2.46
CA GLY A 7 -17.66 -9.15 1.12
C GLY A 7 -16.35 -9.20 0.33
N TRP A 8 -15.24 -8.67 0.86
CA TRP A 8 -13.93 -8.84 0.21
C TRP A 8 -13.27 -10.13 0.70
N ALA A 9 -12.86 -10.98 -0.23
CA ALA A 9 -12.24 -12.25 0.12
C ALA A 9 -10.74 -12.02 0.40
N GLN A 10 -10.35 -12.08 1.69
CA GLN A 10 -8.94 -12.08 2.07
C GLN A 10 -8.26 -13.37 1.58
N GLN A 11 -7.15 -13.25 0.86
CA GLN A 11 -6.44 -14.37 0.22
C GLN A 11 -5.09 -14.66 0.84
N HIS A 12 -4.44 -13.65 1.41
CA HIS A 12 -3.11 -13.82 1.97
C HIS A 12 -3.19 -14.11 3.47
N PRO A 13 -2.22 -14.85 4.02
CA PRO A 13 -2.05 -14.91 5.46
C PRO A 13 -1.92 -13.51 6.04
N THR A 14 -2.64 -13.24 7.12
CA THR A 14 -2.61 -11.94 7.80
C THR A 14 -1.97 -12.04 9.18
N LYS A 15 -1.49 -10.90 9.66
CA LYS A 15 -1.11 -10.67 11.04
C LYS A 15 -1.88 -9.45 11.54
N THR A 16 -2.45 -9.55 12.73
CA THR A 16 -3.02 -8.40 13.42
C THR A 16 -1.91 -7.45 13.88
N LEU A 17 -1.99 -6.20 13.45
CA LEU A 17 -1.20 -5.09 13.99
C LEU A 17 -2.12 -4.07 14.67
N ILE A 18 -1.53 -3.15 15.45
CA ILE A 18 -2.25 -2.00 16.00
C ILE A 18 -1.92 -0.79 15.14
N ASP A 19 -2.86 -0.42 14.28
CA ASP A 19 -2.84 0.85 13.57
C ASP A 19 -2.92 1.99 14.61
N PRO A 20 -2.04 3.00 14.52
CA PRO A 20 -2.02 4.13 15.47
C PRO A 20 -3.34 4.90 15.55
N ASP A 21 -4.10 4.95 14.46
CA ASP A 21 -5.32 5.74 14.30
C ASP A 21 -6.59 4.90 14.45
N GLU A 22 -6.60 3.67 13.93
CA GLU A 22 -7.82 2.84 13.84
C GLU A 22 -7.84 1.60 14.78
N GLY A 23 -6.74 1.29 15.47
CA GLY A 23 -6.66 0.14 16.39
C GLY A 23 -6.32 -1.19 15.67
N PRO A 24 -6.84 -2.35 16.12
CA PRO A 24 -6.45 -3.63 15.53
C PRO A 24 -6.86 -3.76 14.05
N VAL A 25 -5.89 -4.06 13.18
CA VAL A 25 -6.07 -4.25 11.73
C VAL A 25 -5.35 -5.51 11.25
N GLU A 26 -5.95 -6.23 10.30
CA GLU A 26 -5.33 -7.40 9.66
C GLU A 26 -4.51 -6.95 8.46
N ILE A 27 -3.21 -7.26 8.48
CA ILE A 27 -2.26 -6.88 7.42
C ILE A 27 -1.66 -8.15 6.81
N ASP A 28 -1.58 -8.21 5.48
CA ASP A 28 -0.87 -9.25 4.74
C ASP A 28 0.55 -9.42 5.31
N VAL A 29 0.95 -10.65 5.64
CA VAL A 29 2.18 -10.92 6.42
C VAL A 29 3.43 -10.29 5.78
N GLU A 30 3.52 -10.25 4.45
CA GLU A 30 4.66 -9.64 3.75
C GLU A 30 4.64 -8.11 3.80
N MET A 31 3.48 -7.49 3.98
CA MET A 31 3.36 -6.04 4.13
C MET A 31 3.67 -5.57 5.55
N VAL A 32 3.62 -6.46 6.56
CA VAL A 32 3.81 -6.11 7.98
C VAL A 32 5.03 -5.22 8.22
N PRO A 33 6.26 -5.56 7.75
CA PRO A 33 7.43 -4.72 8.02
C PRO A 33 7.29 -3.33 7.40
N LEU A 34 6.65 -3.22 6.23
CA LEU A 34 6.41 -1.95 5.55
C LEU A 34 5.39 -1.09 6.30
N MET A 35 4.31 -1.68 6.79
CA MET A 35 3.32 -0.96 7.59
C MET A 35 3.93 -0.43 8.89
N GLU A 36 4.67 -1.26 9.61
CA GLU A 36 5.37 -0.85 10.84
C GLU A 36 6.37 0.30 10.57
N ALA A 37 7.15 0.21 9.49
CA ALA A 37 8.11 1.27 9.11
C ALA A 37 7.43 2.57 8.66
N LEU A 38 6.31 2.49 7.94
CA LEU A 38 5.50 3.64 7.54
C LEU A 38 4.94 4.37 8.77
N TRP A 39 4.32 3.63 9.69
CA TRP A 39 3.74 4.18 10.91
C TRP A 39 4.79 4.76 11.85
N ALA A 40 5.97 4.13 11.95
CA ALA A 40 7.09 4.67 12.71
C ALA A 40 7.59 6.01 12.15
N ASN A 41 7.48 6.22 10.84
CA ASN A 41 7.76 7.50 10.18
C ASN A 41 6.60 8.51 10.25
N GLY A 42 5.48 8.15 10.88
CA GLY A 42 4.31 9.01 11.04
C GLY A 42 3.41 9.11 9.80
N TYR A 43 3.56 8.21 8.82
CA TYR A 43 2.64 8.15 7.68
C TYR A 43 1.35 7.42 8.05
N THR A 44 0.22 7.90 7.53
CA THR A 44 -1.07 7.19 7.65
C THR A 44 -1.24 6.23 6.48
N THR A 45 -1.81 5.06 6.74
CA THR A 45 -2.15 4.08 5.70
C THR A 45 -3.65 3.82 5.67
N ILE A 46 -4.21 3.65 4.48
CA ILE A 46 -5.65 3.40 4.30
C ILE A 46 -5.91 1.93 3.99
N MET A 47 -5.16 1.36 3.04
CA MET A 47 -5.24 -0.06 2.65
C MET A 47 -3.90 -0.51 2.09
N SER A 48 -3.63 -1.81 2.14
CA SER A 48 -2.42 -2.42 1.59
C SER A 48 -2.71 -3.82 1.06
N CYS A 49 -1.90 -4.29 0.12
CA CYS A 49 -1.89 -5.68 -0.31
C CYS A 49 -0.47 -6.11 -0.74
N GLN A 50 -0.07 -7.33 -0.40
CA GLN A 50 1.22 -7.88 -0.85
C GLN A 50 1.22 -8.24 -2.35
N ASP A 51 0.07 -8.63 -2.91
CA ASP A 51 -0.12 -8.89 -4.34
C ASP A 51 -1.55 -8.54 -4.77
N ILE A 52 -1.71 -7.37 -5.38
CA ILE A 52 -3.02 -6.89 -5.80
C ILE A 52 -3.56 -7.67 -7.01
N GLY A 53 -2.69 -8.29 -7.82
CA GLY A 53 -3.09 -9.14 -8.93
C GLY A 53 -3.83 -10.39 -8.42
N GLU A 54 -3.29 -11.05 -7.40
CA GLU A 54 -3.95 -12.19 -6.73
C GLU A 54 -5.26 -11.78 -6.07
N SER A 55 -5.29 -10.62 -5.39
CA SER A 55 -6.50 -10.11 -4.74
C SER A 55 -7.62 -9.76 -5.72
N ILE A 56 -7.31 -9.30 -6.93
CA ILE A 56 -8.31 -9.02 -7.95
C ILE A 56 -9.03 -10.30 -8.37
N LEU A 57 -8.30 -11.41 -8.55
CA LEU A 57 -8.87 -12.69 -9.04
C LEU A 57 -9.90 -13.31 -8.10
N THR A 58 -9.92 -12.88 -6.85
CA THR A 58 -10.79 -13.44 -5.80
C THR A 58 -11.84 -12.44 -5.31
N GLY A 59 -11.97 -11.29 -5.97
CA GLY A 59 -12.92 -10.25 -5.54
C GLY A 59 -12.48 -9.47 -4.30
N GLY A 60 -11.19 -9.43 -3.99
CA GLY A 60 -10.62 -8.57 -2.94
C GLY A 60 -10.56 -7.08 -3.30
N THR A 61 -11.15 -6.68 -4.44
CA THR A 61 -11.16 -5.29 -4.93
C THR A 61 -12.53 -4.92 -5.49
N ALA A 62 -12.74 -3.62 -5.74
CA ALA A 62 -13.95 -3.12 -6.40
C ALA A 62 -13.95 -3.28 -7.93
N ILE A 63 -12.97 -3.99 -8.52
CA ILE A 63 -12.93 -4.24 -9.97
C ILE A 63 -14.11 -5.15 -10.35
N PRO A 64 -14.89 -4.82 -11.41
CA PRO A 64 -15.95 -5.70 -11.90
C PRO A 64 -15.42 -7.09 -12.33
N GLU A 65 -16.16 -8.16 -12.02
CA GLU A 65 -15.75 -9.56 -12.24
C GLU A 65 -15.29 -9.85 -13.68
N HIS A 66 -16.02 -9.35 -14.67
CA HIS A 66 -15.67 -9.53 -16.09
C HIS A 66 -14.33 -8.87 -16.51
N LEU A 67 -13.70 -8.08 -15.62
CA LEU A 67 -12.40 -7.46 -15.84
C LEU A 67 -11.29 -8.09 -15.01
N TRP A 68 -11.58 -9.06 -14.14
CA TRP A 68 -10.62 -9.61 -13.18
C TRP A 68 -9.39 -10.18 -13.87
N GLU A 69 -9.53 -11.11 -14.81
CA GLU A 69 -8.37 -11.77 -15.46
C GLU A 69 -7.41 -10.75 -16.10
N LYS A 70 -7.95 -9.81 -16.88
CA LYS A 70 -7.15 -8.80 -17.57
C LYS A 70 -6.45 -7.86 -16.58
N THR A 71 -7.17 -7.43 -15.54
CA THR A 71 -6.65 -6.44 -14.58
C THR A 71 -5.65 -7.09 -13.62
N ALA A 72 -5.93 -8.32 -13.17
CA ALA A 72 -5.02 -9.13 -12.38
C ALA A 72 -3.72 -9.41 -13.13
N ALA A 73 -3.79 -9.73 -14.43
CA ALA A 73 -2.60 -9.95 -15.24
C ALA A 73 -1.69 -8.70 -15.32
N PHE A 74 -2.28 -7.50 -15.36
CA PHE A 74 -1.54 -6.24 -15.33
C PHE A 74 -0.84 -6.00 -13.98
N TYR A 75 -1.51 -6.35 -12.87
CA TYR A 75 -1.02 -6.13 -11.51
C TYR A 75 -0.28 -7.33 -10.89
N LYS A 76 -0.03 -8.38 -11.67
CA LYS A 76 0.59 -9.60 -11.17
C LYS A 76 1.96 -9.29 -10.57
N GLY A 77 2.18 -9.71 -9.32
CA GLY A 77 3.44 -9.46 -8.61
C GLY A 77 3.60 -8.02 -8.11
N ALA A 78 2.57 -7.17 -8.21
CA ALA A 78 2.60 -5.82 -7.68
C ALA A 78 2.04 -5.78 -6.25
N ALA A 79 2.85 -5.30 -5.31
CA ALA A 79 2.37 -4.82 -4.03
C ALA A 79 1.58 -3.51 -4.22
N TRP A 80 0.67 -3.23 -3.30
CA TRP A 80 -0.18 -2.04 -3.34
C TRP A 80 -0.22 -1.36 -1.98
N LEU A 81 -0.07 -0.03 -2.00
CA LEU A 81 -0.33 0.85 -0.88
C LEU A 81 -1.36 1.90 -1.27
N LYS A 82 -2.32 2.13 -0.38
CA LYS A 82 -3.24 3.26 -0.43
C LYS A 82 -2.99 4.14 0.78
N VAL A 83 -2.70 5.41 0.54
CA VAL A 83 -2.29 6.41 1.54
C VAL A 83 -3.00 7.73 1.28
N PRO A 84 -3.02 8.70 2.21
CA PRO A 84 -3.39 10.08 1.90
C PRO A 84 -2.59 10.62 0.71
N ALA A 85 -3.22 11.47 -0.11
CA ALA A 85 -2.60 11.92 -1.36
C ALA A 85 -1.27 12.67 -1.13
N ASP A 86 -1.21 13.49 -0.08
CA ASP A 86 -0.01 14.25 0.28
C ASP A 86 1.13 13.32 0.74
N ASP A 87 0.82 12.32 1.58
CA ASP A 87 1.78 11.28 1.99
C ASP A 87 2.30 10.50 0.78
N GLY A 88 1.43 10.22 -0.19
CA GLY A 88 1.82 9.53 -1.42
C GLY A 88 2.91 10.28 -2.20
N ILE A 89 2.85 11.61 -2.24
CA ILE A 89 3.88 12.43 -2.91
C ILE A 89 5.21 12.33 -2.15
N GLU A 90 5.19 12.43 -0.82
CA GLU A 90 6.41 12.35 -0.01
C GLU A 90 7.04 10.94 -0.05
N LEU A 91 6.22 9.90 -0.04
CA LEU A 91 6.68 8.52 -0.21
C LEU A 91 7.32 8.29 -1.57
N MET A 92 6.73 8.81 -2.65
CA MET A 92 7.34 8.68 -3.99
C MET A 92 8.69 9.41 -4.10
N LYS A 93 8.89 10.53 -3.38
CA LYS A 93 10.21 11.17 -3.27
C LYS A 93 11.18 10.29 -2.49
N LEU A 94 10.75 9.69 -1.39
CA LEU A 94 11.58 8.79 -0.58
C LEU A 94 11.99 7.53 -1.35
N PHE A 95 11.08 6.97 -2.15
CA PHE A 95 11.29 5.75 -2.93
C PHE A 95 11.98 5.97 -4.28
N GLU A 96 12.35 7.21 -4.62
CA GLU A 96 13.08 7.53 -5.86
C GLU A 96 14.31 6.63 -6.10
N PRO A 97 15.14 6.27 -5.10
CA PRO A 97 16.31 5.43 -5.31
C PRO A 97 16.00 4.00 -5.79
N ILE A 98 14.79 3.51 -5.52
CA ILE A 98 14.35 2.15 -5.88
C ILE A 98 13.29 2.16 -6.98
N PHE A 99 12.91 3.35 -7.46
CA PHE A 99 11.87 3.52 -8.47
C PHE A 99 12.32 2.97 -9.81
N ARG A 100 11.51 2.06 -10.38
CA ARG A 100 11.73 1.46 -11.70
C ARG A 100 10.64 1.96 -12.66
N PRO A 101 10.98 2.86 -13.60
CA PRO A 101 10.01 3.36 -14.57
C PRO A 101 9.35 2.22 -15.34
N GLY A 102 8.01 2.22 -15.38
CA GLY A 102 7.22 1.19 -16.07
C GLY A 102 6.84 -0.02 -15.21
N GLU A 103 7.49 -0.22 -14.06
CA GLU A 103 7.13 -1.26 -13.08
C GLU A 103 6.33 -0.67 -11.89
N TRP A 104 6.47 0.63 -11.66
CA TRP A 104 5.74 1.36 -10.63
C TRP A 104 4.56 2.14 -11.23
N LEU A 105 3.47 2.22 -10.48
CA LEU A 105 2.31 3.07 -10.80
C LEU A 105 1.82 3.80 -9.54
N ALA A 106 2.06 5.11 -9.49
CA ALA A 106 1.51 5.99 -8.47
C ALA A 106 0.45 6.91 -9.07
N GLN A 107 -0.74 6.96 -8.49
CA GLN A 107 -1.85 7.74 -9.02
C GLN A 107 -2.76 8.30 -7.92
N VAL A 108 -3.27 9.51 -8.15
CA VAL A 108 -4.39 10.10 -7.41
C VAL A 108 -5.59 10.15 -8.36
N PRO A 109 -6.65 9.35 -8.13
CA PRO A 109 -7.79 9.34 -9.04
C PRO A 109 -8.52 10.67 -9.07
N ILE A 110 -9.14 10.96 -10.21
CA ILE A 110 -10.07 12.06 -10.39
C ILE A 110 -11.49 11.51 -10.26
N MET A 111 -12.30 12.12 -9.41
CA MET A 111 -13.72 11.81 -9.19
C MET A 111 -14.59 13.04 -9.50
N PRO A 112 -15.92 12.89 -9.65
CA PRO A 112 -16.82 14.03 -9.66
C PRO A 112 -16.61 14.88 -8.39
N GLY A 113 -16.05 16.08 -8.56
CA GLY A 113 -15.67 16.97 -7.45
C GLY A 113 -14.18 17.26 -7.32
N GLY A 114 -13.30 16.56 -8.04
CA GLY A 114 -11.86 16.85 -8.10
C GLY A 114 -10.98 15.63 -7.87
N LEU A 115 -9.74 15.88 -7.43
CA LEU A 115 -8.82 14.82 -7.03
C LEU A 115 -9.29 14.15 -5.74
N CYS A 116 -9.14 12.83 -5.68
CA CYS A 116 -9.29 12.08 -4.43
C CYS A 116 -8.31 12.56 -3.37
N SER A 117 -8.69 12.42 -2.10
CA SER A 117 -7.82 12.67 -0.95
C SER A 117 -6.80 11.56 -0.69
N TRP A 118 -6.74 10.55 -1.56
CA TRP A 118 -5.87 9.39 -1.42
C TRP A 118 -5.10 9.11 -2.72
N ALA A 119 -3.90 8.57 -2.56
CA ALA A 119 -3.08 8.02 -3.63
C ALA A 119 -3.09 6.49 -3.56
N SER A 120 -2.88 5.85 -4.71
CA SER A 120 -2.53 4.43 -4.81
C SER A 120 -1.15 4.31 -5.43
N ILE A 121 -0.27 3.58 -4.75
CA ILE A 121 1.09 3.29 -5.18
C ILE A 121 1.17 1.78 -5.38
N HIS A 122 1.47 1.36 -6.59
CA HIS A 122 1.76 -0.02 -6.94
C HIS A 122 3.23 -0.13 -7.31
N PHE A 123 3.88 -1.18 -6.85
CA PHE A 123 5.30 -1.41 -7.07
C PHE A 123 5.61 -2.91 -7.00
N PRO A 124 6.75 -3.38 -7.54
CA PRO A 124 7.09 -4.79 -7.51
C PRO A 124 7.17 -5.31 -6.07
N ARG A 125 6.47 -6.41 -5.79
CA ARG A 125 6.39 -7.04 -4.47
C ARG A 125 7.78 -7.38 -3.91
N GLU A 126 8.72 -7.76 -4.76
CA GLU A 126 10.10 -8.04 -4.35
C GLU A 126 10.84 -6.80 -3.80
N GLN A 127 10.36 -5.58 -4.11
CA GLN A 127 10.93 -4.33 -3.59
C GLN A 127 10.35 -3.89 -2.25
N ILE A 128 9.43 -4.65 -1.63
CA ILE A 128 8.91 -4.34 -0.28
C ILE A 128 10.07 -4.17 0.72
N GLY A 129 11.05 -5.07 0.72
CA GLY A 129 12.20 -4.98 1.62
C GLY A 129 13.09 -3.76 1.37
N GLU A 130 13.24 -3.35 0.10
CA GLU A 130 13.99 -2.14 -0.26
C GLU A 130 13.26 -0.87 0.21
N ALA A 131 11.93 -0.82 0.09
CA ALA A 131 11.12 0.28 0.58
C ALA A 131 11.17 0.41 2.12
N VAL A 132 11.15 -0.72 2.84
CA VAL A 132 11.35 -0.77 4.30
C VAL A 132 12.70 -0.18 4.68
N ALA A 133 13.77 -0.61 4.01
CA ALA A 133 15.12 -0.13 4.32
C ALA A 133 15.27 1.39 4.17
N LEU A 134 14.61 2.00 3.18
CA LEU A 134 14.61 3.46 2.99
C LEU A 134 13.88 4.20 4.13
N LEU A 135 12.76 3.65 4.60
CA LEU A 135 12.00 4.20 5.73
C LEU A 135 12.78 4.09 7.05
N GLU A 136 13.46 2.98 7.29
CA GLU A 136 14.31 2.80 8.47
C GLU A 136 15.53 3.72 8.44
N ALA A 137 16.19 3.85 7.28
CA ALA A 137 17.31 4.77 7.11
C ALA A 137 16.91 6.22 7.38
N ARG A 138 15.70 6.63 6.96
CA ARG A 138 15.16 7.96 7.25
C ARG A 138 15.04 8.19 8.76
N LEU A 139 14.47 7.24 9.51
CA LEU A 139 14.34 7.35 10.98
C LEU A 139 15.71 7.45 11.66
N ALA A 140 16.68 6.63 11.25
CA ALA A 140 18.03 6.68 11.77
C ALA A 140 18.70 8.04 11.53
N SER A 141 18.50 8.62 10.34
CA SER A 141 19.06 9.94 10.00
C SER A 141 18.38 11.11 10.74
N GLY A 142 17.08 10.98 11.04
CA GLY A 142 16.28 11.97 11.75
C GLY A 142 16.50 12.02 13.27
N THR A 143 17.22 11.04 13.84
CA THR A 143 17.50 10.95 15.29
C THR A 143 18.69 11.85 15.73
N THR A 144 19.26 12.64 14.82
CA THR A 144 20.34 13.60 15.14
C THR A 144 19.78 14.98 15.53
N ALA A 145 18.87 15.05 16.50
CA ALA A 145 18.50 16.28 17.19
C ALA A 145 17.70 15.97 18.46
N VAL A 146 18.40 15.75 19.58
CA VAL A 146 18.35 16.50 20.86
C VAL A 146 19.50 16.00 21.73
#